data_AF-A0A0A8K2C0-F1
#
_entry.id   AF-A0A0A8K2C0-F1
#
_cell.length_a   1.000
_cell.length_b   1.000
_cell.length_c   1.000
_cell.angle_alpha   90.00
_cell.angle_beta   90.00
_cell.angle_gamma   90.00
#
_symmetry.space_group_name_H-M   'P 1'
#
loop_
_entity.id
_entity.type
_entity.pdbx_description
1 polymer ?
#
loop_
_entity_poly.entity_id
_entity_poly.type
_entity_poly.pdbx_seq_one_letter_code
_entity_poly.pdbx_strand_id
1 'polypeptide(L)'
;MSRRGQLPREHAAKGVVPKEMAIPATKSLARLTTSVRIACEAAEAYGTPWQAVINGLRASVPGIWRQLSVAEQARFIRHARPFWDAHRHRLPSEVHRQLQSELDEGRLRLMRARVLDVDASETGFTVSFKPRGVASVERLNVDLAFDCRGYKPELRSPLIGSLIDENLARRDPHDLGLTVEPDGRVLGLLGKPTPGLYALGPLGQGTLWEITAVPEIVRQADLAASQIAGQLPLVDLAMPA
;
A
#
# COMPACT_ATOMS: atom_id res chain seq x y z
N MET A 1 -4.09 15.52 -10.29
CA MET A 1 -3.27 14.83 -11.32
C MET A 1 -2.88 13.43 -10.85
N SER A 2 -2.82 12.43 -11.73
CA SER A 2 -2.40 11.06 -11.38
C SER A 2 -1.57 10.41 -12.49
N ARG A 3 -0.45 9.76 -12.15
CA ARG A 3 0.47 9.15 -13.15
C ARG A 3 -0.23 8.17 -14.10
N ARG A 4 -1.21 7.42 -13.60
CA ARG A 4 -1.97 6.43 -14.38
C ARG A 4 -3.43 6.80 -14.61
N GLY A 5 -3.91 7.89 -14.00
CA GLY A 5 -5.32 8.29 -14.05
C GLY A 5 -6.25 7.21 -13.52
N GLN A 6 -5.82 6.45 -12.50
CA GLN A 6 -6.72 5.57 -11.78
C GLN A 6 -7.44 6.39 -10.71
N LEU A 7 -8.76 6.24 -10.65
CA LEU A 7 -9.62 6.77 -9.60
C LEU A 7 -10.06 5.61 -8.70
N PRO A 8 -10.30 5.85 -7.40
CA PRO A 8 -11.00 4.89 -6.54
C PRO A 8 -12.26 4.35 -7.21
N ARG A 9 -12.48 3.04 -7.10
CA ARG A 9 -13.71 2.40 -7.58
C ARG A 9 -14.85 2.61 -6.59
N GLU A 10 -16.08 2.46 -7.08
CA GLU A 10 -17.27 2.49 -6.25
C GLU A 10 -17.30 1.34 -5.25
N HIS A 11 -17.70 1.64 -4.03
CA HIS A 11 -18.09 0.62 -3.06
C HIS A 11 -19.40 -0.04 -3.50
N ALA A 12 -19.59 -1.31 -3.16
CA ALA A 12 -20.90 -1.93 -3.32
C ALA A 12 -21.94 -1.25 -2.41
N ALA A 13 -23.16 -1.07 -2.92
CA ALA A 13 -24.26 -0.37 -2.24
C ALA A 13 -24.77 -1.08 -0.97
N LYS A 14 -24.46 -2.36 -0.79
CA LYS A 14 -24.79 -3.16 0.39
C LYS A 14 -23.55 -3.87 0.90
N GLY A 15 -23.61 -4.37 2.14
CA GLY A 15 -22.59 -5.24 2.70
C GLY A 15 -22.37 -6.44 1.77
N VAL A 16 -21.12 -6.64 1.34
CA VAL A 16 -20.75 -7.75 0.44
C VAL A 16 -20.01 -8.80 1.24
N VAL A 17 -20.56 -10.00 1.25
CA VAL A 17 -19.91 -11.17 1.82
C VAL A 17 -18.65 -11.47 0.98
N PRO A 18 -17.46 -11.56 1.60
CA PRO A 18 -16.24 -11.95 0.89
C PRO A 18 -16.41 -13.31 0.19
N LYS A 19 -15.95 -13.40 -1.04
CA LYS A 19 -15.95 -14.63 -1.83
C LYS A 19 -14.52 -15.10 -2.01
N GLU A 20 -14.22 -16.30 -1.52
CA GLU A 20 -12.93 -16.92 -1.77
C GLU A 20 -12.77 -17.27 -3.24
N MET A 21 -11.53 -17.18 -3.72
CA MET A 21 -11.15 -17.62 -5.05
C MET A 21 -9.99 -18.60 -4.94
N ALA A 22 -9.95 -19.56 -5.87
CA ALA A 22 -8.78 -20.41 -6.01
C ALA A 22 -7.59 -19.56 -6.49
N ILE A 23 -6.56 -19.47 -5.65
CA ILE A 23 -5.33 -18.75 -5.99
C ILE A 23 -4.45 -19.71 -6.77
N PRO A 24 -4.09 -19.41 -8.04
CA PRO A 24 -3.25 -20.30 -8.82
C PRO A 24 -1.89 -20.49 -8.13
N ALA A 25 -1.40 -21.73 -8.11
CA ALA A 25 -0.06 -22.05 -7.61
C ALA A 25 1.02 -21.54 -8.58
N THR A 26 1.22 -20.22 -8.61
CA THR A 26 2.14 -19.54 -9.51
C THR A 26 2.79 -18.34 -8.84
N LYS A 27 4.07 -18.12 -9.15
CA LYS A 27 4.81 -16.91 -8.74
C LYS A 27 4.80 -15.83 -9.83
N SER A 28 3.99 -16.01 -10.88
CA SER A 28 3.86 -15.03 -11.95
C SER A 28 2.76 -14.03 -11.62
N LEU A 29 3.12 -12.76 -11.48
CA LEU A 29 2.19 -11.66 -11.28
C LEU A 29 1.15 -11.61 -12.40
N ALA A 30 1.56 -11.78 -13.66
CA ALA A 30 0.66 -11.70 -14.81
C ALA A 30 -0.46 -12.77 -14.72
N ARG A 31 -0.11 -14.00 -14.33
CA ARG A 31 -1.08 -15.09 -14.12
C ARG A 31 -1.98 -14.78 -12.93
N LEU A 32 -1.41 -14.33 -11.81
CA LEU A 32 -2.19 -13.92 -10.63
C LEU A 32 -3.21 -12.84 -10.97
N THR A 33 -2.78 -11.75 -11.62
CA THR A 33 -3.69 -10.66 -12.01
C THR A 33 -4.75 -11.10 -13.02
N THR A 34 -4.40 -12.00 -13.93
CA THR A 34 -5.37 -12.58 -14.87
C THR A 34 -6.42 -13.42 -14.15
N SER A 35 -6.01 -14.26 -13.20
CA SER A 35 -6.94 -15.06 -12.40
C SER A 35 -7.87 -14.21 -11.54
N VAL A 36 -7.37 -13.12 -10.96
CA VAL A 36 -8.22 -12.18 -10.20
C VAL A 36 -9.25 -11.52 -11.11
N ARG A 37 -8.85 -11.09 -12.31
CA ARG A 37 -9.77 -10.51 -13.30
C ARG A 37 -10.87 -11.50 -13.70
N ILE A 38 -10.49 -12.74 -14.06
CA ILE A 38 -11.44 -13.81 -14.42
C ILE A 38 -12.40 -14.09 -13.25
N ALA A 39 -11.90 -14.16 -12.02
CA ALA A 39 -12.74 -14.40 -10.85
C ALA A 39 -13.74 -13.25 -10.61
N CYS A 40 -13.34 -11.99 -10.83
CA CYS A 40 -14.24 -10.85 -10.76
C CYS A 40 -15.32 -10.91 -11.85
N GLU A 41 -14.93 -11.13 -13.11
CA GLU A 41 -15.86 -11.25 -14.25
C GLU A 41 -16.86 -12.40 -14.03
N ALA A 42 -16.39 -13.55 -13.57
CA ALA A 42 -17.25 -14.68 -13.25
C ALA A 42 -18.20 -14.35 -12.09
N ALA A 43 -17.73 -13.69 -11.02
CA ALA A 43 -18.59 -13.29 -9.91
C ALA A 43 -19.74 -12.40 -10.41
N GLU A 44 -19.43 -11.40 -11.23
CA GLU A 44 -20.43 -10.47 -11.78
C GLU A 44 -21.43 -11.18 -12.70
N ALA A 45 -20.96 -12.12 -13.54
CA ALA A 45 -21.83 -12.92 -14.40
C ALA A 45 -22.86 -13.77 -13.61
N TYR A 46 -22.56 -14.12 -12.35
CA TYR A 46 -23.46 -14.83 -11.45
C TYR A 46 -24.10 -13.91 -10.39
N GLY A 47 -24.17 -12.60 -10.64
CA GLY A 47 -24.86 -11.64 -9.77
C GLY A 47 -24.14 -11.31 -8.46
N THR A 48 -22.88 -11.73 -8.31
CA THR A 48 -22.04 -11.37 -7.17
C THR A 48 -21.14 -10.18 -7.53
N PRO A 49 -21.16 -9.08 -6.76
CA PRO A 49 -20.31 -7.93 -7.07
C PRO A 49 -18.81 -8.30 -7.00
N TRP A 50 -17.99 -7.76 -7.91
CA TRP A 50 -16.53 -7.98 -7.96
C TRP A 50 -15.83 -7.67 -6.62
N GLN A 51 -16.42 -6.76 -5.83
CA GLN A 51 -15.97 -6.40 -4.50
C GLN A 51 -15.83 -7.63 -3.59
N ALA A 52 -16.69 -8.65 -3.75
CA ALA A 52 -16.64 -9.88 -2.97
C ALA A 52 -15.32 -10.62 -3.15
N VAL A 53 -14.84 -10.71 -4.40
CA VAL A 53 -13.59 -11.40 -4.76
C VAL A 53 -12.40 -10.65 -4.20
N ILE A 54 -12.36 -9.32 -4.36
CA ILE A 54 -11.26 -8.50 -3.82
C ILE A 54 -11.24 -8.53 -2.28
N ASN A 55 -12.41 -8.52 -1.64
CA ASN A 55 -12.52 -8.65 -0.19
C ASN A 55 -12.02 -10.02 0.30
N GLY A 56 -12.36 -11.10 -0.39
CA GLY A 56 -11.90 -12.46 -0.06
C GLY A 56 -10.41 -12.66 -0.31
N LEU A 57 -9.86 -12.05 -1.36
CA LEU A 57 -8.44 -12.13 -1.69
C LEU A 57 -7.54 -11.48 -0.63
N ARG A 58 -8.02 -10.46 0.09
CA ARG A 58 -7.24 -9.65 1.04
C ARG A 58 -6.41 -10.49 2.01
N ALA A 59 -7.00 -11.53 2.61
CA ALA A 59 -6.33 -12.36 3.60
C ALA A 59 -5.08 -13.08 3.05
N SER A 60 -5.09 -13.40 1.75
CA SER A 60 -4.02 -14.14 1.08
C SER A 60 -2.94 -13.25 0.47
N VAL A 61 -3.19 -11.95 0.30
CA VAL A 61 -2.26 -11.00 -0.33
C VAL A 61 -0.88 -10.97 0.35
N PRO A 62 -0.75 -10.88 1.69
CA PRO A 62 0.56 -10.90 2.34
C PRO A 62 1.32 -12.21 2.11
N GLY A 63 0.60 -13.33 1.99
CA GLY A 63 1.16 -14.64 1.66
C GLY A 63 1.68 -14.68 0.22
N ILE A 64 0.87 -14.22 -0.74
CA ILE A 64 1.26 -14.12 -2.15
C ILE A 64 2.49 -13.22 -2.29
N TRP A 65 2.48 -12.04 -1.68
CA TRP A 65 3.57 -11.06 -1.76
C TRP A 65 4.92 -11.66 -1.38
N ARG A 66 4.99 -12.37 -0.25
CA ARG A 66 6.22 -13.02 0.24
C ARG A 66 6.73 -14.13 -0.67
N GLN A 67 5.87 -14.75 -1.47
CA GLN A 67 6.26 -15.81 -2.40
C GLN A 67 6.73 -15.28 -3.76
N LEU A 68 6.39 -14.03 -4.11
CA LEU A 68 6.88 -13.38 -5.32
C LEU A 68 8.38 -13.10 -5.23
N SER A 69 9.08 -13.20 -6.35
CA SER A 69 10.45 -12.71 -6.45
C SER A 69 10.47 -11.19 -6.34
N VAL A 70 11.62 -10.61 -5.97
CA VAL A 70 11.82 -9.16 -5.95
C VAL A 70 11.46 -8.53 -7.31
N ALA A 71 11.78 -9.20 -8.42
CA ALA A 71 11.41 -8.73 -9.75
C ALA A 71 9.88 -8.68 -9.98
N GLU A 72 9.14 -9.70 -9.53
CA GLU A 72 7.67 -9.72 -9.66
C GLU A 72 6.99 -8.74 -8.70
N GLN A 73 7.53 -8.56 -7.49
CA GLN A 73 7.12 -7.51 -6.56
C GLN A 73 7.30 -6.10 -7.16
N ALA A 74 8.46 -5.84 -7.78
CA ALA A 74 8.74 -4.57 -8.45
C ALA A 74 7.77 -4.35 -9.64
N ARG A 75 7.44 -5.41 -10.40
CA ARG A 75 6.41 -5.36 -11.44
C ARG A 75 5.04 -5.04 -10.86
N PHE A 76 4.67 -5.59 -9.71
CA PHE A 76 3.42 -5.28 -9.04
C PHE A 76 3.36 -3.81 -8.67
N ILE A 77 4.37 -3.30 -7.95
CA ILE A 77 4.44 -1.90 -7.53
C ILE A 77 4.34 -0.96 -8.73
N ARG A 78 5.08 -1.28 -9.80
CA ARG A 78 5.10 -0.44 -11.00
C ARG A 78 3.78 -0.50 -11.76
N HIS A 79 3.19 -1.68 -11.96
CA HIS A 79 2.13 -1.91 -12.94
C HIS A 79 0.75 -2.17 -12.35
N ALA A 80 0.66 -2.97 -11.30
CA ALA A 80 -0.60 -3.46 -10.75
C ALA A 80 -1.09 -2.64 -9.54
N ARG A 81 -0.18 -2.09 -8.71
CA ARG A 81 -0.51 -1.32 -7.51
C ARG A 81 -1.58 -0.24 -7.75
N PRO A 82 -1.51 0.61 -8.80
CA PRO A 82 -2.53 1.64 -9.00
C PRO A 82 -3.94 1.10 -9.25
N PHE A 83 -4.04 -0.11 -9.80
CA PHE A 83 -5.32 -0.79 -9.96
C PHE A 83 -5.74 -1.44 -8.64
N TRP A 84 -4.82 -2.15 -7.97
CA TRP A 84 -5.07 -2.72 -6.66
C TRP A 84 -5.60 -1.67 -5.67
N ASP A 85 -4.88 -0.55 -5.51
CA ASP A 85 -5.25 0.54 -4.60
C ASP A 85 -6.64 1.10 -4.96
N ALA A 86 -6.94 1.30 -6.25
CA ALA A 86 -8.25 1.77 -6.70
C ALA A 86 -9.40 0.79 -6.40
N HIS A 87 -9.16 -0.52 -6.49
CA HIS A 87 -10.17 -1.55 -6.20
C HIS A 87 -10.24 -1.88 -4.71
N ARG A 88 -9.22 -1.53 -3.92
CA ARG A 88 -9.14 -1.83 -2.49
C ARG A 88 -9.60 -0.66 -1.61
N HIS A 89 -9.31 0.56 -2.02
CA HIS A 89 -9.69 1.80 -1.35
C HIS A 89 -10.77 2.51 -2.16
N ARG A 90 -12.02 2.19 -1.84
CA ARG A 90 -13.20 2.54 -2.63
C ARG A 90 -13.90 3.77 -2.07
N LEU A 91 -14.62 4.46 -2.93
CA LEU A 91 -15.52 5.55 -2.53
C LEU A 91 -16.92 5.02 -2.23
N PRO A 92 -17.61 5.54 -1.19
CA PRO A 92 -19.05 5.31 -1.05
C PRO A 92 -19.79 5.67 -2.34
N SER A 93 -20.87 4.94 -2.65
CA SER A 93 -21.63 5.10 -3.91
C SER A 93 -22.05 6.53 -4.21
N GLU A 94 -22.51 7.27 -3.20
CA GLU A 94 -22.93 8.66 -3.34
C GLU A 94 -21.77 9.58 -3.74
N VAL A 95 -20.63 9.48 -3.04
CA VAL A 95 -19.42 10.26 -3.33
C VAL A 95 -18.85 9.90 -4.70
N HIS A 96 -18.88 8.62 -5.08
CA HIS A 96 -18.46 8.19 -6.40
C HIS A 96 -19.37 8.79 -7.49
N ARG A 97 -20.69 8.83 -7.30
CA ARG A 97 -21.62 9.44 -8.25
C ARG A 97 -21.38 10.94 -8.40
N GLN A 98 -21.15 11.65 -7.29
CA GLN A 98 -20.79 13.07 -7.33
C GLN A 98 -19.49 13.28 -8.12
N LEU A 99 -18.47 12.45 -7.86
CA LEU A 99 -17.20 12.52 -8.61
C LEU A 99 -17.41 12.34 -10.12
N GLN A 100 -18.28 11.42 -10.55
CA GLN A 100 -18.58 11.23 -11.97
C GLN A 100 -19.32 12.44 -12.56
N SER A 101 -20.32 12.99 -11.87
CA SER A 101 -21.05 14.19 -12.33
C SER A 101 -20.10 15.39 -12.50
N GLU A 102 -19.15 15.61 -11.57
CA GLU A 102 -18.14 16.66 -11.70
C GLU A 102 -17.22 16.47 -12.92
N LEU A 103 -16.91 15.22 -13.29
CA LEU A 103 -16.13 14.90 -14.49
C LEU A 103 -16.97 15.12 -15.77
N ASP A 104 -18.21 14.65 -15.78
CA ASP A 104 -19.12 14.74 -16.93
C ASP A 104 -19.50 16.18 -17.25
N GLU A 105 -19.69 17.01 -16.21
CA GLU A 105 -19.99 18.44 -16.32
C GLU A 105 -18.73 19.30 -16.55
N GLY A 106 -17.55 18.68 -16.60
CA GLY A 106 -16.28 19.35 -16.92
C GLY A 106 -15.70 20.24 -15.81
N ARG A 107 -16.31 20.25 -14.62
CA ARG A 107 -15.80 20.97 -13.43
C ARG A 107 -14.56 20.32 -12.84
N LEU A 108 -14.42 19.00 -13.00
CA LEU A 108 -13.23 18.24 -12.64
C LEU A 108 -12.52 17.71 -13.88
N ARG A 109 -11.20 17.89 -13.95
CA ARG A 109 -10.38 17.33 -15.03
C ARG A 109 -9.36 16.31 -14.51
N LEU A 110 -9.51 15.05 -14.95
CA LEU A 110 -8.52 14.02 -14.67
C LEU A 110 -7.31 14.13 -15.60
N MET A 111 -6.22 14.72 -15.09
CA MET A 111 -4.96 14.82 -15.82
C MET A 111 -4.05 13.63 -15.54
N ARG A 112 -3.75 12.85 -16.59
CA ARG A 112 -2.78 11.74 -16.56
C ARG A 112 -1.36 12.28 -16.69
N ALA A 113 -0.73 12.58 -15.56
CA ALA A 113 0.57 13.25 -15.52
C ALA A 113 1.41 12.83 -14.31
N ARG A 114 2.74 12.99 -14.44
CA ARG A 114 3.66 12.96 -13.31
C ARG A 114 3.96 14.40 -12.89
N VAL A 115 3.57 14.77 -11.68
CA VAL A 115 4.05 16.02 -11.05
C VAL A 115 5.56 15.90 -10.84
N LEU A 116 6.30 16.90 -11.31
CA LEU A 116 7.74 17.02 -11.18
C LEU A 116 8.10 17.95 -10.04
N ASP A 117 7.41 19.10 -9.97
CA ASP A 117 7.67 20.12 -8.97
C ASP A 117 6.42 20.95 -8.67
N VAL A 118 6.40 21.58 -7.50
CA VAL A 118 5.34 22.50 -7.07
C VAL A 118 5.98 23.67 -6.34
N ASP A 119 6.03 24.82 -7.01
CA ASP A 119 6.59 26.05 -6.45
C ASP A 119 5.47 26.94 -5.91
N ALA A 120 5.63 27.46 -4.70
CA ALA A 120 4.74 28.51 -4.20
C ALA A 120 5.02 29.82 -4.95
N SER A 121 3.95 30.55 -5.28
CA SER A 121 4.01 31.92 -5.81
C SER A 121 3.26 32.86 -4.88
N GLU A 122 3.30 34.17 -5.17
CA GLU A 122 2.60 35.19 -4.34
C GLU A 122 1.09 34.94 -4.22
N THR A 123 0.47 34.27 -5.20
CA THR A 123 -0.99 34.08 -5.27
C THR A 123 -1.43 32.61 -5.37
N GLY A 124 -0.54 31.65 -5.13
CA GLY A 124 -0.88 30.22 -5.24
C GLY A 124 0.33 29.34 -5.51
N PHE A 125 0.19 28.43 -6.49
CA PHE A 125 1.22 27.46 -6.83
C PHE A 125 1.41 27.33 -8.34
N THR A 126 2.66 27.15 -8.76
CA THR A 126 3.02 26.72 -10.12
C THR A 126 3.38 25.23 -10.08
N VAL A 127 2.54 24.40 -10.69
CA VAL A 127 2.77 22.95 -10.79
C VAL A 127 3.49 22.65 -12.09
N SER A 128 4.73 22.15 -12.00
CA SER A 128 5.45 21.60 -13.15
C SER A 128 5.16 20.11 -13.27
N PHE A 129 4.67 19.65 -14.41
CA PHE A 129 4.29 18.26 -14.62
C PHE A 129 4.62 17.76 -16.03
N LYS A 130 4.76 16.44 -16.16
CA LYS A 130 4.93 15.76 -17.43
C LYS A 130 3.67 14.97 -17.77
N PRO A 131 2.86 15.38 -18.76
CA PRO A 131 1.74 14.58 -19.23
C PRO A 131 2.20 13.22 -19.74
N ARG A 132 1.36 12.21 -19.58
CA ARG A 132 1.67 10.87 -20.05
C ARG A 132 1.69 10.84 -21.58
N GLY A 133 2.76 10.29 -22.16
CA GLY A 133 2.92 10.19 -23.62
C GLY A 133 3.47 11.45 -24.27
N VAL A 134 3.67 12.53 -23.50
CA VAL A 134 4.23 13.79 -23.97
C VAL A 134 5.66 13.94 -23.43
N ALA A 135 6.58 14.40 -24.27
CA ALA A 135 7.99 14.52 -23.91
C ALA A 135 8.27 15.79 -23.08
N SER A 136 7.59 16.89 -23.41
CA SER A 136 7.74 18.19 -22.79
C SER A 136 7.19 18.23 -21.36
N VAL A 137 7.76 19.14 -20.58
CA VAL A 137 7.23 19.55 -19.27
C VAL A 137 6.26 20.69 -19.51
N GLU A 138 5.11 20.62 -18.85
CA GLU A 138 4.09 21.66 -18.84
C GLU A 138 4.01 22.29 -17.44
N ARG A 139 3.47 23.51 -17.39
CA ARG A 139 3.22 24.24 -16.15
C ARG A 139 1.75 24.61 -16.05
N LEU A 140 1.22 24.53 -14.84
CA LEU A 140 -0.15 24.94 -14.52
C LEU A 140 -0.12 25.79 -13.24
N ASN A 141 -0.68 26.99 -13.32
CA ASN A 141 -0.88 27.85 -12.15
C ASN A 141 -2.23 27.50 -11.51
N VAL A 142 -2.24 27.33 -10.20
CA VAL A 142 -3.43 26.99 -9.41
C VAL A 142 -3.45 27.80 -8.12
N ASP A 143 -4.63 28.12 -7.62
CA ASP A 143 -4.78 28.84 -6.34
C ASP A 143 -4.44 27.92 -5.15
N LEU A 144 -4.78 26.63 -5.26
CA LEU A 144 -4.59 25.62 -4.23
C LEU A 144 -3.98 24.33 -4.79
N ALA A 145 -3.10 23.71 -4.00
CA ALA A 145 -2.50 22.42 -4.30
C ALA A 145 -2.56 21.49 -3.08
N PHE A 146 -3.15 20.30 -3.24
CA PHE A 146 -3.22 19.27 -2.21
C PHE A 146 -2.31 18.09 -2.57
N ASP A 147 -1.37 17.75 -1.70
CA ASP A 147 -0.53 16.56 -1.88
C ASP A 147 -1.26 15.29 -1.45
N CYS A 148 -1.85 14.60 -2.42
CA CYS A 148 -2.55 13.34 -2.20
C CYS A 148 -1.69 12.10 -2.55
N ARG A 149 -0.35 12.20 -2.54
CA ARG A 149 0.54 11.07 -2.88
C ARG A 149 0.60 9.97 -1.79
N GLY A 150 -0.02 10.21 -0.63
CA GLY A 150 -0.09 9.30 0.50
C GLY A 150 1.18 9.29 1.36
N TYR A 151 1.10 8.68 2.53
CA TYR A 151 2.22 8.55 3.46
C TYR A 151 3.29 7.59 2.90
N LYS A 152 4.56 7.99 3.05
CA LYS A 152 5.72 7.13 2.86
C LYS A 152 6.66 7.32 4.04
N PRO A 153 7.18 6.25 4.66
CA PRO A 153 8.19 6.39 5.70
C PRO A 153 9.40 7.17 5.18
N GLU A 154 9.85 8.16 5.94
CA GLU A 154 11.06 8.92 5.62
C GLU A 154 12.30 8.15 6.07
N LEU A 155 12.79 7.28 5.19
CA LEU A 155 13.93 6.39 5.47
C LEU A 155 15.27 7.12 5.58
N ARG A 156 15.33 8.42 5.24
CA ARG A 156 16.52 9.26 5.42
C ARG A 156 16.42 10.17 6.65
N SER A 157 15.36 10.04 7.46
CA SER A 157 15.29 10.73 8.74
C SER A 157 16.51 10.37 9.60
N PRO A 158 17.05 11.30 10.44
CA PRO A 158 18.30 11.06 11.17
C PRO A 158 18.32 9.75 11.96
N LEU A 159 17.23 9.41 12.64
CA LEU A 159 17.11 8.16 13.40
C LEU A 159 17.15 6.90 12.51
N ILE A 160 16.38 6.87 11.42
CA ILE A 160 16.34 5.69 10.55
C ILE A 160 17.65 5.57 9.76
N GLY A 161 18.20 6.71 9.33
CA GLY A 161 19.51 6.80 8.68
C GLY A 161 20.60 6.21 9.55
N SER A 162 20.72 6.62 10.82
CA SER A 162 21.76 6.11 11.72
C SER A 162 21.61 4.59 11.97
N LEU A 163 20.38 4.08 12.14
CA LEU A 163 20.15 2.63 12.28
C LEU A 163 20.60 1.84 11.05
N ILE A 164 20.44 2.40 9.84
CA ILE A 164 20.90 1.77 8.60
C ILE A 164 22.43 1.85 8.50
N ASP A 165 23.02 3.00 8.79
CA ASP A 165 24.47 3.22 8.72
C ASP A 165 25.22 2.33 9.73
N GLU A 166 24.63 2.08 10.89
CA GLU A 166 25.13 1.15 11.93
C GLU A 166 24.80 -0.32 11.66
N ASN A 167 24.17 -0.65 10.52
CA ASN A 167 23.76 -2.01 10.14
C ASN A 167 22.72 -2.67 11.06
N LEU A 168 22.07 -1.90 11.94
CA LEU A 168 20.98 -2.32 12.82
C LEU A 168 19.65 -2.46 12.07
N ALA A 169 19.52 -1.79 10.94
CA ALA A 169 18.39 -1.91 10.03
C ALA A 169 18.87 -1.97 8.58
N ARG A 170 18.01 -2.44 7.68
CA ARG A 170 18.21 -2.28 6.24
C ARG A 170 16.91 -1.95 5.56
N ARG A 171 16.99 -1.20 4.47
CA ARG A 171 15.84 -0.91 3.60
C ARG A 171 15.33 -2.18 2.95
N ASP A 172 14.03 -2.25 2.69
CA ASP A 172 13.49 -3.33 1.87
C ASP A 172 13.92 -3.15 0.39
N PRO A 173 13.83 -4.20 -0.44
CA PRO A 173 14.27 -4.16 -1.85
C PRO A 173 13.61 -3.09 -2.74
N HIS A 174 12.50 -2.49 -2.28
CA HIS A 174 11.70 -1.52 -3.04
C HIS A 174 11.72 -0.10 -2.44
N ASP A 175 12.50 0.15 -1.40
CA ASP A 175 12.61 1.45 -0.72
C ASP A 175 11.23 1.97 -0.25
N LEU A 176 10.37 1.05 0.22
CA LEU A 176 9.05 1.32 0.79
C LEU A 176 9.05 1.32 2.32
N GLY A 177 10.12 0.85 2.95
CA GLY A 177 10.25 0.62 4.38
C GLY A 177 11.58 -0.04 4.74
N LEU A 178 11.62 -0.61 5.93
CA LEU A 178 12.66 -1.50 6.43
C LEU A 178 12.32 -2.95 6.13
N THR A 179 13.37 -3.77 6.06
CA THR A 179 13.22 -5.22 6.02
C THR A 179 12.86 -5.72 7.42
N VAL A 180 11.73 -6.44 7.55
CA VAL A 180 11.20 -6.90 8.84
C VAL A 180 10.71 -8.34 8.78
N GLU A 181 10.68 -9.03 9.93
CA GLU A 181 9.91 -10.25 10.12
C GLU A 181 8.40 -9.96 10.21
N PRO A 182 7.51 -10.96 10.08
CA PRO A 182 6.06 -10.78 10.21
C PRO A 182 5.59 -10.22 11.56
N ASP A 183 6.39 -10.38 12.61
CA ASP A 183 6.17 -9.82 13.95
C ASP A 183 6.76 -8.40 14.11
N GLY A 184 7.33 -7.83 13.05
CA GLY A 184 7.90 -6.49 13.05
C GLY A 184 9.36 -6.40 13.50
N ARG A 185 10.04 -7.49 13.88
CA ARG A 185 11.47 -7.43 14.18
C ARG A 185 12.26 -6.94 12.98
N VAL A 186 13.09 -5.92 13.18
CA VAL A 186 13.90 -5.33 12.12
C VAL A 186 15.08 -6.23 11.79
N LEU A 187 15.29 -6.48 10.50
CA LEU A 187 16.44 -7.24 10.02
C LEU A 187 17.61 -6.30 9.70
N GLY A 188 18.76 -6.55 10.32
CA GLY A 188 20.03 -5.87 10.02
C GLY A 188 20.72 -6.42 8.76
N LEU A 189 21.98 -6.04 8.55
CA LEU A 189 22.72 -6.35 7.32
C LEU A 189 22.83 -7.87 7.03
N LEU A 190 23.01 -8.69 8.07
CA LEU A 190 23.15 -10.15 7.96
C LEU A 190 21.82 -10.90 7.82
N GLY A 191 20.70 -10.18 7.64
CA GLY A 191 19.37 -10.79 7.58
C GLY A 191 18.91 -11.41 8.90
N LYS A 192 19.59 -11.11 10.00
CA LYS A 192 19.20 -11.50 11.36
C LYS A 192 18.41 -10.38 12.03
N PRO A 193 17.41 -10.72 12.86
CA PRO A 193 16.75 -9.75 13.72
C PRO A 193 17.75 -9.01 14.61
N THR A 194 17.65 -7.68 14.62
CA THR A 194 18.36 -6.84 15.58
C THR A 194 17.64 -6.93 16.93
N PRO A 195 18.32 -7.35 18.02
CA PRO A 195 17.68 -7.49 19.32
C PRO A 195 17.03 -6.20 19.80
N GLY A 196 15.79 -6.30 20.28
CA GLY A 196 15.03 -5.16 20.82
C GLY A 196 14.52 -4.15 19.79
N LEU A 197 14.80 -4.32 18.49
CA LEU A 197 14.41 -3.37 17.47
C LEU A 197 13.21 -3.87 16.64
N TYR A 198 12.12 -3.10 16.67
CA TYR A 198 10.86 -3.41 15.99
C TYR A 198 10.41 -2.23 15.12
N ALA A 199 9.84 -2.54 13.96
CA ALA A 199 9.21 -1.60 13.04
C ALA A 199 7.81 -2.09 12.71
N LEU A 200 6.80 -1.34 13.18
CA LEU A 200 5.39 -1.69 13.03
C LEU A 200 4.73 -0.90 11.90
N GLY A 201 3.73 -1.51 11.28
CA GLY A 201 2.89 -0.86 10.30
C GLY A 201 3.64 -0.47 9.02
N PRO A 202 3.33 0.71 8.44
CA PRO A 202 3.87 1.14 7.15
C PRO A 202 5.39 1.14 7.04
N LEU A 203 6.14 1.21 8.16
CA LEU A 203 7.59 1.11 8.13
C LEU A 203 8.09 -0.26 7.65
N GLY A 204 7.26 -1.32 7.67
CA GLY A 204 7.57 -2.64 7.12
C GLY A 204 6.93 -2.94 5.75
N GLN A 205 6.32 -1.94 5.08
CA GLN A 205 5.41 -2.16 3.95
C GLN A 205 6.01 -2.94 2.78
N GLY A 206 7.27 -2.71 2.45
CA GLY A 206 7.90 -3.42 1.33
C GLY A 206 8.11 -4.92 1.61
N THR A 207 8.22 -5.32 2.88
CA THR A 207 8.33 -6.73 3.27
C THR A 207 6.95 -7.35 3.50
N LEU A 208 6.04 -6.61 4.12
CA LEU A 208 4.72 -7.06 4.55
C LEU A 208 3.63 -6.29 3.80
N TRP A 209 3.47 -6.51 2.49
CA TRP A 209 2.45 -5.81 1.72
C TRP A 209 1.05 -5.91 2.38
N GLU A 210 0.26 -4.84 2.31
CA GLU A 210 -1.00 -4.61 3.08
C GLU A 210 -0.87 -4.33 4.59
N ILE A 211 0.34 -4.11 5.15
CA ILE A 211 0.53 -3.73 6.58
C ILE A 211 0.21 -2.25 6.90
N THR A 212 -0.82 -1.68 6.29
CA THR A 212 -1.16 -0.24 6.44
C THR A 212 -2.45 0.03 7.20
N ALA A 213 -3.29 -0.99 7.37
CA ALA A 213 -4.58 -0.84 8.03
C ALA A 213 -4.50 -1.27 9.51
N VAL A 214 -5.36 -0.65 10.33
CA VAL A 214 -5.39 -0.83 11.79
C VAL A 214 -5.42 -2.32 12.21
N PRO A 215 -6.28 -3.20 11.63
CA PRO A 215 -6.31 -4.60 12.07
C PRO A 215 -4.98 -5.32 11.86
N GLU A 216 -4.31 -5.09 10.74
CA GLU A 216 -3.01 -5.68 10.45
C GLU A 216 -1.92 -5.15 11.38
N ILE A 217 -1.93 -3.85 11.70
CA ILE A 217 -0.98 -3.22 12.63
C ILE A 217 -1.19 -3.74 14.05
N VAL A 218 -2.44 -3.84 14.52
CA VAL A 218 -2.77 -4.38 15.84
C VAL A 218 -2.32 -5.83 15.96
N ARG A 219 -2.59 -6.67 14.96
CA ARG A 219 -2.12 -8.06 14.94
C ARG A 219 -0.58 -8.14 14.94
N GLN A 220 0.10 -7.26 14.23
CA GLN A 220 1.57 -7.22 14.25
C GLN A 220 2.10 -6.80 15.62
N ALA A 221 1.49 -5.81 16.26
CA ALA A 221 1.85 -5.35 17.60
C ALA A 221 1.67 -6.45 18.65
N ASP A 222 0.59 -7.24 18.55
CA ASP A 222 0.34 -8.41 19.42
C ASP A 222 1.43 -9.48 19.28
N LEU A 223 1.83 -9.79 18.04
CA LEU A 223 2.95 -10.69 17.78
C LEU A 223 4.26 -10.14 18.34
N ALA A 224 4.53 -8.84 18.16
CA ALA A 224 5.72 -8.19 18.72
C ALA A 224 5.75 -8.29 20.24
N ALA A 225 4.63 -7.97 20.91
CA ALA A 225 4.49 -8.05 22.36
C ALA A 225 4.71 -9.48 22.87
N SER A 226 4.17 -10.48 22.18
CA SER A 226 4.39 -11.89 22.52
C SER A 226 5.86 -12.29 22.41
N GLN A 227 6.57 -11.81 21.38
CA GLN A 227 8.02 -12.05 21.24
C GLN A 227 8.83 -11.38 22.35
N ILE A 228 8.47 -10.16 22.74
CA ILE A 228 9.12 -9.43 23.82
C ILE A 228 8.89 -10.15 25.15
N ALA A 229 7.64 -10.54 25.45
CA ALA A 229 7.28 -11.23 26.67
C ALA A 229 8.04 -12.57 26.83
N GLY A 230 8.19 -13.33 25.75
CA GLY A 230 8.95 -14.59 25.76
C GLY A 230 10.46 -14.42 25.97
N GLN A 231 11.00 -13.21 25.84
CA GLN A 231 12.43 -12.90 26.09
C GLN A 231 12.66 -12.33 27.49
N LEU A 232 11.61 -11.89 28.18
CA LEU A 232 11.73 -11.41 29.55
C LEU A 232 11.88 -12.61 30.50
N PRO A 233 12.78 -12.54 31.50
CA PRO A 233 12.82 -13.55 32.53
C PRO A 233 11.47 -13.63 33.23
N LEU A 234 10.99 -14.84 33.53
CA LEU A 234 9.83 -15.03 34.38
C LEU A 234 10.16 -14.39 35.73
N VAL A 235 9.55 -13.24 36.01
CA VAL A 235 9.57 -12.65 37.33
C VAL A 235 8.58 -13.45 38.15
N ASP A 236 9.09 -14.26 39.08
CA ASP A 236 8.27 -14.94 40.07
C ASP A 236 7.62 -13.85 40.92
N LEU A 237 6.37 -13.49 40.60
CA LEU A 237 5.55 -12.61 41.42
C LEU A 237 5.08 -13.40 42.65
N ALA A 238 6.04 -13.80 43.49
CA ALA A 238 5.75 -14.21 44.84
C ALA A 238 5.19 -12.98 45.57
N MET A 239 3.86 -12.87 45.59
CA MET A 239 3.13 -11.95 46.44
C MET A 239 3.62 -12.13 47.89
N PRO A 240 4.15 -11.09 48.55
CA PRO A 240 4.44 -11.18 49.98
C PRO A 240 3.11 -11.40 50.72
N ALA A 241 3.15 -12.35 51.67
CA ALA A 241 2.02 -12.80 52.48
C ALA A 241 1.47 -11.70 53.40
#